data_AF-A0A2K4WAT9-F1
#
_entry.id   AF-A0A2K4WAT9-F1
#
_cell.length_a   1.000
_cell.length_b   1.000
_cell.length_c   1.000
_cell.angle_alpha   90.00
_cell.angle_beta   90.00
_cell.angle_gamma   90.00
#
_symmetry.space_group_name_H-M   'P 1'
#
loop_
_entity.id
_entity.type
_entity.pdbx_description
1 polymer ?
#
loop_
_entity_poly.entity_id
_entity_poly.type
_entity_poly.pdbx_seq_one_letter_code
_entity_poly.pdbx_strand_id
1 'polypeptide(L)' 'MTIGISAIPGLPSHLQALIDQVNAEQIDYSGRDSDAEQLKGYSAKGDNALAKYIAEQMIKQQRNLHARNIEAASPD' A
#
# COMPACT_ATOMS: atom_id res chain seq x y z
N MET A 1 10.30 8.52 9.19
CA MET A 1 9.05 9.31 9.23
C MET A 1 8.17 8.69 8.16
N THR A 2 7.35 7.70 8.52
CA THR A 2 6.67 6.88 7.51
C THR A 2 5.58 7.70 6.83
N ILE A 3 5.65 7.80 5.50
CA ILE A 3 4.66 8.57 4.74
C ILE A 3 3.33 7.80 4.76
N GLY A 4 2.36 8.32 5.51
CA GLY A 4 0.96 7.89 5.41
C GLY A 4 0.38 8.30 4.07
N ILE A 5 -0.38 7.40 3.43
CA ILE A 5 -1.14 7.73 2.23
C ILE A 5 -2.48 8.30 2.70
N SER A 6 -2.57 9.61 2.83
CA SER A 6 -3.81 10.29 3.22
C SER A 6 -4.90 10.06 2.15
N ALA A 7 -6.16 10.00 2.58
CA ALA A 7 -7.31 9.95 1.67
C ALA A 7 -7.24 11.06 0.61
N ILE A 8 -7.38 10.68 -0.66
CA ILE A 8 -7.24 11.60 -1.79
C ILE A 8 -8.66 11.97 -2.26
N PRO A 9 -9.04 13.25 -2.22
CA PRO A 9 -10.40 13.67 -2.60
C PRO A 9 -10.66 13.41 -4.08
N GLY A 10 -11.82 12.83 -4.41
CA GLY A 10 -12.20 12.48 -5.78
C GLY A 10 -11.82 11.07 -6.22
N LEU A 11 -11.24 10.25 -5.34
CA LEU A 11 -10.98 8.85 -5.64
C LEU A 11 -12.26 8.03 -5.78
N PRO A 12 -12.29 7.04 -6.69
CA PRO A 12 -13.30 6.00 -6.67
C PRO A 12 -13.29 5.28 -5.31
N SER A 13 -14.48 4.94 -4.79
CA SER A 13 -14.65 4.30 -3.47
C SER A 13 -13.80 3.04 -3.31
N HIS A 14 -13.61 2.28 -4.39
CA HIS A 14 -12.75 1.11 -4.42
C HIS A 14 -11.27 1.43 -4.18
N LEU A 15 -10.78 2.55 -4.74
CA LEU A 15 -9.38 2.94 -4.59
C LEU A 15 -9.12 3.51 -3.19
N GLN A 16 -10.10 4.21 -2.61
CA GLN A 16 -10.04 4.64 -1.22
C GLN A 16 -9.92 3.43 -0.27
N ALA A 17 -10.74 2.39 -0.46
CA ALA A 17 -10.65 1.16 0.33
C ALA A 17 -9.29 0.46 0.24
N LEU A 18 -8.65 0.47 -0.94
CA LEU A 18 -7.29 -0.05 -1.11
C LEU A 18 -6.26 0.78 -0.35
N ILE A 19 -6.37 2.11 -0.38
CA ILE A 19 -5.48 3.00 0.40
C ILE A 19 -5.64 2.75 1.90
N ASP A 20 -6.88 2.62 2.38
CA ASP A 20 -7.17 2.30 3.78
C ASP A 20 -6.55 0.95 4.16
N GLN A 21 -6.62 -0.05 3.27
CA GLN A 21 -5.98 -1.35 3.48
C GLN A 21 -4.45 -1.28 3.48
N VAL A 22 -3.83 -0.49 2.59
CA VAL A 22 -2.38 -0.26 2.60
C VAL A 22 -1.93 0.35 3.93
N ASN A 23 -2.69 1.31 4.46
CA ASN A 23 -2.41 1.95 5.74
C ASN A 23 -2.66 1.03 6.94
N ALA A 24 -3.73 0.22 6.90
CA ALA A 24 -4.07 -0.71 7.99
C ALA A 24 -3.08 -1.88 8.10
N GLU A 25 -2.62 -2.41 6.96
CA GLU A 25 -1.65 -3.51 6.89
C GLU A 25 -0.19 -3.00 6.81
N GLN A 26 0.06 -1.79 7.28
CA GLN A 26 1.35 -1.12 7.15
C GLN A 26 2.49 -1.92 7.79
N ILE A 27 3.48 -2.27 6.98
CA ILE A 27 4.77 -2.81 7.41
C ILE A 27 5.89 -2.07 6.69
N ASP A 28 6.97 -1.77 7.40
CA ASP A 28 8.15 -1.15 6.79
C ASP A 28 8.86 -2.15 5.88
N TYR A 29 9.10 -1.73 4.64
CA TYR A 29 9.92 -2.44 3.68
C TYR A 29 10.66 -1.47 2.77
N SER A 30 11.82 -1.89 2.26
CA SER A 30 12.61 -1.09 1.34
C SER A 30 11.81 -0.81 0.06
N GLY A 31 11.48 0.45 -0.20
CA GLY A 31 10.69 0.89 -1.35
C GLY A 31 9.27 1.37 -1.03
N ARG A 32 8.76 1.19 0.20
CA ARG A 32 7.40 1.61 0.58
C ARG A 32 7.13 3.09 0.32
N ASP A 33 8.07 3.96 0.65
CA ASP A 33 7.89 5.41 0.45
C ASP A 33 7.79 5.75 -1.04
N SER A 34 8.61 5.11 -1.89
CA SER A 34 8.50 5.27 -3.35
C SER A 34 7.18 4.76 -3.91
N ASP A 35 6.69 3.61 -3.42
CA ASP A 35 5.37 3.09 -3.82
C ASP A 35 4.25 4.04 -3.38
N ALA A 36 4.34 4.58 -2.16
CA ALA A 36 3.37 5.55 -1.63
C ALA A 36 3.38 6.88 -2.43
N GLU A 37 4.56 7.35 -2.85
CA GLU A 37 4.69 8.51 -3.73
C GLU A 37 4.09 8.27 -5.11
N GLN A 38 4.34 7.10 -5.71
CA GLN A 38 3.73 6.72 -6.99
C GLN A 38 2.21 6.62 -6.87
N LEU A 39 1.70 6.00 -5.81
CA LEU A 39 0.27 5.88 -5.54
C LEU A 39 -0.40 7.26 -5.43
N LYS A 40 0.21 8.20 -4.70
CA LYS A 40 -0.25 9.60 -4.62
C LYS A 40 -0.18 10.29 -5.97
N GLY A 41 0.90 10.09 -6.72
CA GLY A 41 1.11 10.70 -8.04
C GLY A 41 0.08 10.26 -9.08
N TYR A 42 -0.21 8.96 -9.18
CA TYR A 42 -1.23 8.44 -10.09
C TYR A 42 -2.64 8.87 -9.69
N SER A 43 -2.93 8.85 -8.40
CA SER A 43 -4.20 9.32 -7.85
C SER A 43 -4.44 10.80 -8.15
N ALA A 44 -3.43 11.66 -7.98
CA ALA A 44 -3.53 13.09 -8.28
C ALA A 44 -3.72 13.39 -9.78
N LYS A 45 -3.21 12.50 -10.65
CA LYS A 45 -3.39 12.58 -12.11
C LYS A 45 -4.74 12.04 -12.58
N GLY A 46 -5.52 11.42 -11.70
CA GLY A 46 -6.76 10.71 -12.05
C GLY A 46 -6.53 9.34 -12.70
N ASP A 47 -5.28 8.84 -12.70
CA ASP A 47 -4.88 7.55 -13.25
C ASP A 47 -5.23 6.40 -12.28
N ASN A 48 -6.54 6.19 -12.10
CA ASN A 48 -7.09 5.25 -11.12
C ASN A 48 -6.63 3.80 -11.37
N ALA A 49 -6.35 3.42 -12.62
CA ALA A 49 -5.90 2.08 -12.96
C ALA A 49 -4.48 1.80 -12.42
N LEU A 50 -3.57 2.77 -12.58
CA LEU A 50 -2.20 2.66 -12.07
C LEU A 50 -2.16 2.81 -10.55
N ALA A 51 -2.95 3.73 -10.00
CA ALA A 51 -3.09 3.85 -8.55
C ALA A 51 -3.61 2.55 -7.92
N LYS A 52 -4.63 1.92 -8.51
CA LYS A 52 -5.11 0.59 -8.07
C LYS A 52 -4.00 -0.46 -8.12
N TYR A 53 -3.27 -0.54 -9.24
CA TYR A 53 -2.19 -1.50 -9.40
C TYR A 53 -1.11 -1.35 -8.32
N ILE A 54 -0.65 -0.12 -8.05
CA ILE A 54 0.35 0.13 -7.01
C ILE A 54 -0.18 -0.26 -5.63
N ALA A 55 -1.41 0.13 -5.27
CA ALA A 55 -1.99 -0.23 -3.97
C ALA A 55 -2.10 -1.75 -3.79
N GLU A 56 -2.51 -2.50 -4.82
CA GLU A 56 -2.56 -3.96 -4.78
C GLU A 56 -1.17 -4.59 -4.63
N GLN A 57 -0.14 -4.05 -5.30
CA GLN A 57 1.25 -4.50 -5.12
C GLN A 57 1.74 -4.25 -3.70
N MET A 58 1.48 -3.06 -3.14
CA MET A 58 1.85 -2.74 -1.76
C MET A 58 1.19 -3.74 -0.79
N ILE A 59 -0.12 -3.98 -0.90
CA ILE A 59 -0.82 -4.95 -0.04
C ILE A 59 -0.21 -6.35 -0.17
N LYS A 60 0.04 -6.81 -1.39
CA LYS A 60 0.65 -8.11 -1.65
C LYS A 60 2.04 -8.23 -1.01
N GLN A 61 2.86 -7.19 -1.14
CA GLN A 61 4.20 -7.15 -0.57
C GLN A 61 4.13 -7.17 0.96
N GLN A 62 3.27 -6.35 1.55
CA GLN A 62 3.05 -6.28 2.99
C GLN A 62 2.61 -7.63 3.55
N ARG A 63 1.65 -8.30 2.91
CA ARG A 63 1.18 -9.64 3.30
C ARG A 63 2.23 -10.72 3.19
N ASN A 64 3.03 -10.71 2.11
CA ASN A 64 4.11 -11.67 1.94
C ASN A 64 5.16 -11.54 3.05
N LEU A 65 5.49 -10.30 3.45
CA LEU A 65 6.40 -10.04 4.56
C LEU A 65 5.77 -10.44 5.90
N HIS A 66 4.47 -10.17 6.09
CA HIS A 66 3.74 -10.61 7.28
C HIS A 66 3.75 -12.13 7.44
N ALA A 67 3.45 -12.87 6.36
CA ALA A 67 3.48 -14.33 6.35
C ALA A 67 4.87 -14.87 6.69
N ARG A 68 5.92 -14.33 6.05
CA ARG A 68 7.32 -14.71 6.32
C ARG A 68 7.75 -14.41 7.76
N ASN A 69 7.32 -13.29 8.32
CA ASN A 69 7.64 -12.93 9.70
C ASN A 69 6.93 -13.85 10.70
N ILE A 70 5.73 -14.33 10.40
CA ILE A 70 5.01 -15.33 11.21
C ILE A 70 5.74 -16.68 11.15
N GLU A 71 6.13 -17.14 9.95
CA GLU A 71 6.87 -18.40 9.78
C GLU A 71 8.23 -18.39 10.51
N ALA A 72 8.93 -17.26 10.51
CA ALA A 72 10.21 -17.12 11.23
C ALA A 72 10.05 -17.05 12.77
N ALA A 73 8.86 -16.71 13.28
CA ALA A 73 8.58 -16.58 14.71
C ALA A 73 8.09 -17.89 15.36
N SER A 74 7.86 -18.95 14.59
CA SER A 74 7.61 -20.31 15.07
C SER A 74 8.68 -21.25 14.52
N PRO A 75 9.88 -21.30 15.13
CA PRO A 75 10.82 -22.38 14.87
C PRO A 75 10.24 -23.68 15.46
N ASP A 76 10.26 -24.75 14.65
CA ASP A 76 9.97 -26.13 15.07
C ASP A 76 10.87 -26.56 16.25
#